data_AF-A0A660SKB2-F1
#
_entry.id   AF-A0A660SKB2-F1
#
_cell.length_a   1.000
_cell.length_b   1.000
_cell.length_c   1.000
_cell.angle_alpha   90.00
_cell.angle_beta   90.00
_cell.angle_gamma   90.00
#
_symmetry.space_group_name_H-M   'P 1'
#
loop_
_entity.id
_entity.type
_entity.pdbx_description
1 polymer ?
#
loop_
_entity_poly.entity_id
_entity_poly.type
_entity_poly.pdbx_seq_one_letter_code
_entity_poly.pdbx_strand_id
1 'polypeptide(L)' 'DFQPELLAVSAGFDTYQGDPLTALRLEIDDYYRIGRRIQALNLPAFSVLEGGYSSDLPKLVAAYLKGLCGE' A
#
# COMPACT_ATOMS: atom_id res chain seq x y z
N ASP A 1 21.71 -5.94 -11.16
CA ASP A 1 20.45 -5.74 -10.42
C ASP A 1 20.67 -5.78 -8.93
N PHE A 2 19.84 -5.04 -8.20
CA PHE A 2 19.87 -4.96 -6.74
C PHE A 2 19.13 -6.17 -6.14
N GLN A 3 19.72 -6.79 -5.11
CA GLN A 3 19.21 -8.03 -4.48
C GLN A 3 19.10 -7.83 -2.96
N PRO A 4 18.05 -7.13 -2.50
CA PRO A 4 17.88 -6.86 -1.08
C PRO A 4 17.47 -8.13 -0.31
N GLU A 5 17.90 -8.22 0.94
CA GLU A 5 17.47 -9.27 1.87
C GLU A 5 16.19 -8.89 2.64
N LEU A 6 15.83 -7.61 2.64
CA LEU A 6 14.67 -7.04 3.34
C LEU A 6 14.10 -5.88 2.55
N LEU A 7 12.77 -5.79 2.48
CA LEU A 7 12.06 -4.66 1.88
C LEU A 7 11.42 -3.79 2.96
N ALA A 8 11.81 -2.52 3.01
CA ALA A 8 11.12 -1.49 3.79
C ALA A 8 10.19 -0.69 2.87
N VAL A 9 8.90 -0.63 3.19
CA VAL A 9 7.89 0.10 2.39
C VAL A 9 7.40 1.32 3.16
N SER A 10 7.70 2.52 2.67
CA SER A 10 6.99 3.75 3.09
C SER A 10 5.59 3.72 2.46
N ALA A 11 4.59 3.33 3.25
CA ALA A 11 3.24 3.07 2.80
C ALA A 11 2.35 4.32 2.97
N GLY A 12 2.26 5.11 1.89
CA GLY A 12 1.34 6.24 1.77
C GLY A 12 0.03 5.87 1.06
N PHE A 13 -1.07 6.43 1.53
CA PHE A 13 -2.43 6.22 1.03
C PHE A 13 -3.09 7.52 0.53
N ASP A 14 -2.30 8.60 0.43
CA ASP A 14 -2.74 9.90 -0.05
C ASP A 14 -2.92 9.95 -1.58
N THR A 15 -2.52 8.89 -2.28
CA THR A 15 -2.78 8.66 -3.71
C THR A 15 -4.23 8.26 -4.03
N TYR A 16 -5.07 8.10 -3.01
CA TYR A 16 -6.46 7.69 -3.12
C TYR A 16 -7.29 8.82 -3.74
N GLN A 17 -8.23 8.46 -4.62
CA GLN A 17 -9.09 9.45 -5.28
C GLN A 17 -9.92 10.32 -4.33
N GLY A 18 -10.15 9.85 -3.10
CA GLY A 18 -10.86 10.58 -2.05
C GLY A 18 -9.94 11.21 -1.00
N ASP A 19 -8.63 11.32 -1.27
CA ASP A 19 -7.71 12.04 -0.40
C ASP A 19 -7.84 13.55 -0.62
N PRO A 20 -7.83 14.37 0.46
CA PRO A 20 -7.98 15.82 0.33
C PRO A 20 -6.71 16.55 -0.14
N LEU A 21 -5.52 15.93 -0.08
CA LEU A 21 -4.25 16.61 -0.35
C LEU A 21 -3.72 16.36 -1.77
N THR A 22 -3.95 15.16 -2.32
CA THR A 22 -3.48 14.83 -3.67
C THR A 22 -4.64 14.57 -4.64
N ALA A 23 -4.42 14.84 -5.93
CA ALA A 23 -5.42 14.69 -6.98
C ALA A 23 -5.19 13.43 -7.85
N LEU A 24 -4.64 12.37 -7.23
CA LEU A 24 -4.46 11.07 -7.87
C LEU A 24 -5.78 10.28 -7.91
N ARG A 25 -5.78 9.12 -8.56
CA ARG A 25 -7.01 8.39 -8.92
C ARG A 25 -6.98 6.92 -8.55
N LEU A 26 -6.20 6.53 -7.53
CA LEU A 26 -6.26 5.14 -7.07
C LEU A 26 -7.57 4.87 -6.34
N GLU A 27 -8.13 3.71 -6.59
CA GLU A 27 -9.30 3.18 -5.90
C GLU A 27 -8.86 2.22 -4.77
N ILE A 28 -9.80 1.82 -3.90
CA ILE A 28 -9.52 0.90 -2.79
C ILE A 28 -8.88 -0.42 -3.30
N ASP A 29 -9.35 -0.97 -4.42
CA ASP A 29 -8.83 -2.22 -4.99
C ASP A 29 -7.38 -2.08 -5.49
N ASP A 30 -6.93 -0.88 -5.84
CA ASP A 30 -5.55 -0.68 -6.28
C ASP A 30 -4.57 -0.88 -5.13
N TYR A 31 -4.95 -0.56 -3.89
CA TYR A 31 -4.13 -0.85 -2.72
C TYR A 31 -3.97 -2.36 -2.48
N TYR A 32 -5.01 -3.16 -2.74
CA TYR A 32 -4.91 -4.62 -2.75
C TYR A 32 -3.90 -5.11 -3.79
N ARG A 33 -3.99 -4.60 -5.02
CA ARG A 33 -3.05 -4.94 -6.11
C ARG A 33 -1.61 -4.55 -5.78
N ILE A 34 -1.40 -3.40 -5.13
CA ILE A 34 -0.08 -2.98 -4.65
C ILE A 34 0.46 -3.98 -3.62
N GLY A 35 -0.35 -4.33 -2.61
CA GLY A 35 0.03 -5.35 -1.62
C GLY A 35 0.40 -6.68 -2.27
N ARG A 36 -0.40 -7.15 -3.24
CA ARG A 36 -0.12 -8.40 -4.00
C ARG A 36 1.19 -8.34 -4.78
N ARG A 37 1.52 -7.19 -5.38
CA ARG A 37 2.79 -7.01 -6.10
C ARG A 37 3.99 -7.06 -5.16
N ILE A 38 3.87 -6.48 -3.97
CA ILE A 38 4.91 -6.55 -2.94
C ILE A 38 5.07 -7.98 -2.43
N GLN A 39 3.97 -8.67 -2.14
CA GLN A 39 3.97 -10.07 -1.70
C GLN A 39 4.67 -10.99 -2.71
N ALA A 40 4.45 -10.77 -4.01
CA ALA A 40 5.05 -11.57 -5.07
C ALA A 40 6.58 -11.47 -5.17
N LEU A 41 7.20 -10.51 -4.49
CA LEU A 41 8.67 -10.39 -4.40
C LEU A 41 9.29 -11.49 -3.52
N ASN A 42 8.49 -12.18 -2.69
CA ASN A 42 8.95 -13.24 -1.79
C ASN A 42 10.11 -12.83 -0.88
N LEU A 43 10.11 -11.57 -0.44
CA LEU A 43 11.07 -11.02 0.51
C LEU A 43 10.40 -10.77 1.87
N PRO A 44 11.16 -10.89 2.98
CA PRO A 44 10.76 -10.29 4.24
C PRO A 44 10.47 -8.80 3.99
N ALA A 45 9.31 -8.33 4.46
CA ALA A 45 8.89 -6.96 4.25
C ALA A 45 8.23 -6.39 5.51
N PHE A 46 8.46 -5.10 5.75
CA PHE A 46 7.69 -4.32 6.71
C PHE A 46 7.23 -3.02 6.05
N SER A 47 6.12 -2.48 6.55
CA SER A 47 5.56 -1.23 6.06
C SER A 47 5.51 -0.21 7.19
N VAL A 48 5.83 1.04 6.87
CA VAL A 48 5.69 2.18 7.77
C VAL A 48 4.55 3.04 7.21
N LEU A 49 3.53 3.32 8.03
CA LEU A 49 2.44 4.20 7.62
C LEU A 49 2.96 5.63 7.45
N GLU A 50 2.73 6.23 6.29
CA GLU A 50 3.13 7.60 5.96
C GLU A 50 1.88 8.49 5.79
N GLY A 51 1.68 9.08 4.59
CA GLY A 51 0.52 9.88 4.24
C GLY A 51 -0.76 9.05 4.05
N GLY A 52 -1.90 9.75 3.96
CA GLY A 52 -3.23 9.15 3.90
C GLY A 52 -4.17 9.91 4.82
N TYR A 53 -4.93 10.83 4.25
CA TYR A 53 -5.66 11.85 4.99
C TYR A 53 -7.18 11.76 4.78
N SER A 54 -7.62 10.83 3.92
CA SER A 54 -9.02 10.48 3.74
C SER A 54 -9.59 9.76 4.97
N SER A 55 -10.88 9.99 5.28
CA SER A 55 -11.61 9.21 6.29
C SER A 55 -11.72 7.72 5.93
N ASP A 56 -11.52 7.36 4.67
CA ASP A 56 -11.51 5.97 4.18
C ASP A 56 -10.18 5.24 4.45
N LEU A 57 -9.17 5.88 5.06
CA LEU A 57 -7.87 5.28 5.35
C LEU A 57 -7.93 3.85 5.91
N PRO A 58 -8.81 3.50 6.87
CA PRO A 58 -8.89 2.12 7.37
C PRO A 58 -9.21 1.09 6.28
N LYS A 59 -10.03 1.45 5.28
CA LYS A 59 -10.36 0.57 4.14
C LYS A 59 -9.17 0.37 3.21
N LEU A 60 -8.42 1.45 2.97
CA LEU A 60 -7.22 1.43 2.12
C LEU A 60 -6.13 0.57 2.74
N VAL A 61 -5.86 0.76 4.04
CA VAL A 61 -4.90 -0.06 4.81
C VAL A 61 -5.34 -1.52 4.83
N ALA A 62 -6.62 -1.80 5.08
CA ALA A 62 -7.13 -3.18 5.06
C ALA A 62 -6.98 -3.85 3.69
N ALA A 63 -7.27 -3.14 2.59
CA ALA A 63 -7.07 -3.66 1.24
C ALA A 63 -5.59 -3.96 0.95
N TYR A 64 -4.70 -3.02 1.30
CA TYR A 64 -3.26 -3.21 1.19
C TYR A 64 -2.76 -4.43 1.96
N LEU A 65 -3.14 -4.56 3.24
CA LEU A 65 -2.71 -5.67 4.09
C LEU A 65 -3.23 -7.02 3.58
N LYS A 66 -4.47 -7.10 3.09
CA LYS A 66 -4.98 -8.32 2.44
C LYS A 66 -4.10 -8.74 1.27
N GLY A 67 -3.75 -7.79 0.41
CA GLY A 67 -2.85 -8.06 -0.71
C GLY A 67 -1.46 -8.49 -0.24
N LEU A 68 -0.90 -7.81 0.77
CA LEU A 68 0.43 -8.10 1.32
C LEU A 68 0.50 -9.47 2.01
N CYS A 69 -0.55 -9.87 2.73
CA CYS A 69 -0.68 -11.17 3.40
C CYS A 69 -1.06 -12.31 2.45
N GLY A 70 -1.41 -12.01 1.20
CA GLY A 70 -1.81 -13.02 0.20
C GLY A 70 -3.22 -13.56 0.37
N GLU A 71 -4.09 -12.81 1.06
CA GLU A 71 -5.54 -13.12 1.23
C GLU A 71 -6.37 -12.78 -0.02
#